data_AF-A0AAU6AWZ8-F1
#
_entry.id   AF-A0AAU6AWZ8-F1
#
_cell.length_a   1.000
_cell.length_b   1.000
_cell.length_c   1.000
_cell.angle_alpha   90.00
_cell.angle_beta   90.00
_cell.angle_gamma   90.00
#
_symmetry.space_group_name_H-M   'P 1'
#
loop_
_entity.id
_entity.type
_entity.pdbx_description
1 polymer ?
#
loop_
_entity_poly.entity_id
_entity_poly.type
_entity_poly.pdbx_seq_one_letter_code
_entity_poly.pdbx_strand_id
1 'polypeptide(L)'
;MGGRIDRERIAVAGHSWGAQTASTLAGARVVGVDGAPGESMADSRVGAAVLLCLPGTGGANLTPMAAQYFPFMTPDFAEMKTPSLIVAGDHDQSPLTVRGPDWFTDGFRLGSGGADLLTLFGAEHGLGGVQGAHDTRTTDESAERVALSSE
;
A
#
# COMPACT_ATOMS: atom_id res chain seq x y z
N MET A 1 3.26 -15.19 -31.84
CA MET A 1 3.67 -14.33 -30.70
C MET A 1 3.09 -14.90 -29.39
N GLY A 2 3.63 -16.01 -28.89
CA GLY A 2 3.24 -16.59 -27.60
C GLY A 2 4.50 -17.05 -26.89
N GLY A 3 4.69 -16.67 -25.62
CA GLY A 3 5.88 -17.02 -24.83
C GLY A 3 6.65 -15.84 -24.21
N ARG A 4 6.20 -14.59 -24.36
CA ARG A 4 6.83 -13.43 -23.71
C ARG A 4 6.44 -13.25 -22.23
N ILE A 5 5.36 -13.89 -21.80
CA ILE A 5 4.80 -13.77 -20.46
C ILE A 5 4.67 -15.18 -19.88
N ASP A 6 5.25 -15.38 -18.71
CA ASP A 6 4.96 -16.54 -17.87
C ASP A 6 3.64 -16.28 -17.12
N ARG A 7 2.58 -17.02 -17.50
CA ARG A 7 1.24 -16.80 -16.95
C ARG A 7 1.07 -17.38 -15.54
N GLU A 8 2.02 -18.19 -15.09
CA GLU A 8 2.03 -18.77 -13.74
C GLU A 8 2.74 -17.85 -12.73
N ARG A 9 3.41 -16.78 -13.20
CA ARG A 9 4.17 -15.83 -12.36
C ARG A 9 3.70 -14.41 -12.57
N ILE A 10 2.51 -14.11 -12.06
CA ILE A 10 1.90 -12.78 -12.11
C ILE A 10 1.94 -12.17 -10.70
N ALA A 11 2.51 -10.98 -10.60
CA ALA A 11 2.49 -10.17 -9.39
C ALA A 11 1.83 -8.82 -9.67
N VAL A 12 1.30 -8.19 -8.62
CA VAL A 12 0.78 -6.83 -8.65
C VAL A 12 1.60 -5.94 -7.73
N ALA A 13 1.81 -4.69 -8.13
CA ALA A 13 2.44 -3.71 -7.25
C ALA A 13 1.70 -2.38 -7.34
N GLY A 14 1.79 -1.60 -6.26
CA GLY A 14 1.24 -0.26 -6.23
C GLY A 14 1.84 0.56 -5.11
N HIS A 15 1.75 1.89 -5.26
CA HIS A 15 2.16 2.87 -4.25
C HIS A 15 0.96 3.66 -3.74
N SER A 16 0.89 3.89 -2.43
CA SER A 16 -0.14 4.70 -1.79
C SER A 16 -1.54 4.22 -2.17
N TRP A 17 -2.40 5.06 -2.74
CA TRP A 17 -3.72 4.62 -3.21
C TRP A 17 -3.66 3.56 -4.32
N GLY A 18 -2.60 3.57 -5.14
CA GLY A 18 -2.31 2.48 -6.06
C GLY A 18 -1.97 1.17 -5.35
N ALA A 19 -1.32 1.22 -4.18
CA ALA A 19 -1.13 0.06 -3.32
C ALA A 19 -2.47 -0.45 -2.79
N GLN A 20 -3.40 0.44 -2.43
CA GLN A 20 -4.76 0.03 -2.07
C GLN A 20 -5.43 -0.68 -3.25
N THR A 21 -5.37 -0.15 -4.47
CA THR A 21 -5.91 -0.83 -5.66
C THR A 21 -5.24 -2.18 -5.90
N ALA A 22 -3.92 -2.27 -5.79
CA ALA A 22 -3.20 -3.53 -5.93
C ALA A 22 -3.60 -4.56 -4.86
N SER A 23 -3.81 -4.10 -3.62
CA SER A 23 -4.20 -4.95 -2.50
C SER A 23 -5.57 -5.59 -2.70
N THR A 24 -6.48 -4.97 -3.46
CA THR A 24 -7.79 -5.59 -3.73
C THR A 24 -7.69 -6.81 -4.64
N LEU A 25 -6.71 -6.83 -5.55
CA LEU A 25 -6.39 -8.04 -6.34
C LEU A 25 -5.77 -9.14 -5.45
N ALA A 26 -5.08 -8.75 -4.37
CA ALA A 26 -4.57 -9.65 -3.33
C ALA A 26 -5.63 -10.08 -2.30
N GLY A 27 -6.86 -9.56 -2.40
CA GLY A 27 -8.01 -9.94 -1.57
C GLY A 27 -8.46 -8.91 -0.53
N ALA A 28 -7.76 -7.78 -0.39
CA ALA A 28 -8.26 -6.67 0.41
C ALA A 28 -9.58 -6.12 -0.16
N ARG A 29 -10.37 -5.49 0.69
CA ARG A 29 -11.65 -4.88 0.32
C ARG A 29 -11.71 -3.44 0.82
N VAL A 30 -12.78 -2.75 0.46
CA VAL A 30 -13.10 -1.42 1.00
C VAL A 30 -14.38 -1.54 1.80
N VAL A 31 -14.38 -1.07 3.05
CA VAL A 31 -15.57 -1.06 3.89
C VAL A 31 -16.59 -0.06 3.33
N GLY A 32 -17.81 -0.54 3.11
CA GLY A 32 -18.94 0.26 2.63
C GLY A 32 -19.53 1.16 3.71
N VAL A 33 -20.47 2.01 3.31
CA VAL A 33 -21.17 2.93 4.21
C VAL A 33 -22.03 2.23 5.27
N ASP A 34 -22.36 0.96 5.06
CA ASP A 34 -23.05 0.07 5.99
C ASP A 34 -22.11 -0.60 7.00
N GLY A 35 -20.80 -0.35 6.90
CA GLY A 35 -19.78 -0.96 7.74
C GLY A 35 -19.36 -2.36 7.32
N ALA A 36 -19.89 -2.89 6.21
CA ALA A 36 -19.52 -4.21 5.71
C ALA A 36 -18.40 -4.11 4.66
N PRO A 37 -17.46 -5.07 4.56
CA PRO A 37 -16.53 -5.14 3.44
C PRO A 37 -17.29 -5.25 2.11
N GLY A 38 -16.92 -4.43 1.14
CA GLY A 38 -17.51 -4.43 -0.19
C GLY A 38 -17.21 -5.69 -1.02
N GLU A 39 -17.55 -5.64 -2.30
CA GLU A 39 -17.32 -6.75 -3.23
C GLU A 39 -15.83 -7.12 -3.33
N SER A 40 -15.57 -8.42 -3.49
CA SER A 40 -14.22 -8.94 -3.69
C SER A 40 -13.72 -8.66 -5.12
N MET A 41 -12.55 -8.06 -5.23
CA MET A 41 -11.83 -7.88 -6.51
C MET A 41 -10.62 -8.82 -6.62
N ALA A 42 -10.51 -9.81 -5.73
CA ALA A 42 -9.42 -10.77 -5.71
C ALA A 42 -9.27 -11.48 -7.06
N ASP A 43 -8.04 -11.56 -7.56
CA ASP A 43 -7.72 -12.24 -8.82
C ASP A 43 -6.85 -13.45 -8.52
N SER A 44 -7.37 -14.65 -8.79
CA SER A 44 -6.67 -15.91 -8.52
C SER A 44 -5.39 -16.11 -9.33
N ARG A 45 -5.15 -15.28 -10.36
CA ARG A 45 -3.91 -15.29 -11.14
C ARG A 45 -2.77 -14.57 -10.42
N VAL A 46 -3.07 -13.66 -9.49
CA VAL A 46 -2.06 -12.89 -8.75
C VAL A 46 -1.46 -13.77 -7.66
N GLY A 47 -0.21 -14.19 -7.87
CA GLY A 47 0.52 -15.05 -6.94
C GLY A 47 1.29 -14.29 -5.85
N ALA A 48 1.56 -13.01 -6.04
CA ALA A 48 2.24 -12.15 -5.07
C ALA A 48 1.86 -10.67 -5.23
N ALA A 49 2.01 -9.88 -4.15
CA ALA A 49 1.85 -8.43 -4.19
C ALA A 49 3.02 -7.68 -3.55
N VAL A 50 3.34 -6.50 -4.07
CA VAL A 50 4.29 -5.54 -3.46
C VAL A 50 3.55 -4.22 -3.21
N LEU A 51 3.32 -3.88 -1.95
CA LEU A 51 2.43 -2.81 -1.54
C LEU A 51 3.24 -1.72 -0.82
N LEU A 52 3.52 -0.63 -1.54
CA LEU A 52 4.38 0.47 -1.09
C LEU A 52 3.53 1.57 -0.44
N CYS A 53 3.82 1.97 0.80
CA CYS A 53 3.04 2.96 1.56
C CYS A 53 1.53 2.67 1.53
N LEU A 54 1.15 1.42 1.78
CA LEU A 54 -0.25 0.96 1.73
C LEU A 54 -1.09 1.70 2.78
N PRO A 55 -2.13 2.47 2.39
CA PRO A 55 -3.03 3.12 3.33
C PRO A 55 -3.63 2.10 4.31
N GLY A 56 -3.59 2.41 5.60
CA GLY A 56 -4.15 1.55 6.64
C GLY A 56 -5.66 1.71 6.81
N THR A 57 -6.20 1.10 7.87
CA THR A 57 -7.63 1.11 8.18
C THR A 57 -8.20 2.51 8.38
N GLY A 58 -9.48 2.70 8.05
CA GLY A 58 -10.16 4.00 8.11
C GLY A 58 -10.78 4.33 9.47
N GLY A 59 -11.87 5.11 9.47
CA GLY A 59 -12.64 5.44 10.67
C GLY A 59 -11.87 6.36 11.62
N ALA A 60 -11.73 5.96 12.89
CA ALA A 60 -11.02 6.75 13.92
C ALA A 60 -9.53 6.99 13.60
N ASN A 61 -8.98 6.24 12.64
CA ASN A 61 -7.60 6.39 12.19
C ASN A 61 -7.42 7.49 11.14
N LEU A 62 -8.50 8.05 10.59
CA LEU A 62 -8.45 9.15 9.62
C LEU A 62 -8.46 10.51 10.32
N THR A 63 -7.80 11.49 9.71
CA THR A 63 -7.99 12.90 10.12
C THR A 63 -9.40 13.38 9.80
N PRO A 64 -9.92 14.45 10.45
CA PRO A 64 -11.23 15.00 10.11
C PRO A 64 -11.38 15.35 8.64
N MET A 65 -10.31 15.87 8.03
CA MET A 65 -10.26 16.18 6.60
C MET A 65 -10.40 14.91 5.76
N ALA A 66 -9.64 13.86 6.05
CA ALA A 66 -9.73 12.61 5.30
C ALA A 66 -11.08 11.91 5.48
N ALA A 67 -11.63 11.90 6.70
CA ALA A 67 -12.96 11.36 6.95
C ALA A 67 -14.07 12.11 6.18
N GLN A 68 -13.93 13.42 6.01
CA GLN A 68 -14.90 14.25 5.29
C GLN A 68 -14.80 14.08 3.76
N TYR A 69 -13.59 14.11 3.20
CA TYR A 69 -13.39 14.17 1.76
C TYR A 69 -13.06 12.82 1.11
N PHE A 70 -12.53 11.87 1.89
CA PHE A 70 -12.14 10.55 1.42
C PHE A 70 -12.71 9.44 2.32
N PRO A 71 -14.04 9.41 2.57
CA PRO A 71 -14.66 8.43 3.46
C PRO A 71 -14.49 6.97 2.99
N PHE A 72 -14.14 6.78 1.71
CA PHE A 72 -13.81 5.49 1.12
C PHE A 72 -12.42 4.95 1.52
N MET A 73 -11.56 5.74 2.18
CA MET A 73 -10.24 5.31 2.65
C MET A 73 -10.35 4.43 3.90
N THR A 74 -11.06 3.32 3.76
CA THR A 74 -11.26 2.32 4.80
C THR A 74 -11.02 0.91 4.27
N PRO A 75 -9.76 0.55 3.98
CA PRO A 75 -9.39 -0.80 3.60
C PRO A 75 -9.78 -1.81 4.68
N ASP A 76 -10.23 -2.98 4.25
CA ASP A 76 -10.37 -4.19 5.06
C ASP A 76 -9.39 -5.25 4.55
N PHE A 77 -8.52 -5.73 5.44
CA PHE A 77 -7.44 -6.67 5.08
C PHE A 77 -7.75 -8.12 5.46
N ALA A 78 -8.91 -8.40 6.08
CA ALA A 78 -9.24 -9.72 6.59
C ALA A 78 -9.12 -10.83 5.53
N GLU A 79 -9.49 -10.51 4.28
CA GLU A 79 -9.45 -11.43 3.15
C GLU A 79 -8.23 -11.24 2.23
N MET A 80 -7.29 -10.36 2.60
CA MET A 80 -6.01 -10.21 1.89
C MET A 80 -5.11 -11.43 2.20
N LYS A 81 -5.18 -12.45 1.35
CA LYS A 81 -4.56 -13.77 1.54
C LYS A 81 -3.37 -14.04 0.63
N THR A 82 -3.27 -13.33 -0.50
CA THR A 82 -2.12 -13.47 -1.40
C THR A 82 -0.85 -13.01 -0.68
N PRO A 83 0.26 -13.78 -0.74
CA PRO A 83 1.54 -13.37 -0.17
C PRO A 83 1.95 -11.98 -0.64
N SER A 84 2.12 -11.07 0.31
CA SER A 84 2.31 -9.65 0.08
C SER A 84 3.50 -9.13 0.87
N LEU A 85 4.42 -8.45 0.16
CA LEU A 85 5.44 -7.62 0.78
C LEU A 85 4.85 -6.23 1.02
N ILE A 86 4.84 -5.80 2.28
CA ILE A 86 4.47 -4.43 2.67
C ILE A 86 5.75 -3.62 2.83
N VAL A 87 5.81 -2.44 2.20
CA VAL A 87 6.94 -1.51 2.33
C VAL A 87 6.44 -0.22 2.93
N ALA A 88 7.04 0.23 4.03
CA ALA A 88 6.66 1.46 4.72
C ALA A 88 7.89 2.32 5.03
N GLY A 89 7.73 3.64 4.94
CA GLY A 89 8.71 4.59 5.46
C GLY A 89 8.43 4.90 6.92
N ASP A 90 9.45 4.92 7.79
CA ASP A 90 9.27 5.23 9.21
C ASP A 90 9.07 6.73 9.50
N HIS A 91 9.23 7.58 8.49
CA HIS A 91 8.94 9.02 8.53
C HIS A 91 7.72 9.40 7.67
N ASP A 92 6.91 8.43 7.24
CA ASP A 92 5.68 8.70 6.49
C ASP A 92 4.58 9.32 7.39
N GLN A 93 4.61 10.65 7.48
CA GLN A 93 3.67 11.48 8.25
C GLN A 93 2.51 11.98 7.37
N SER A 94 1.75 11.05 6.81
CA SER A 94 0.63 11.41 5.92
C SER A 94 -0.44 12.25 6.64
N PRO A 95 -0.92 13.35 6.02
CA PRO A 95 -1.99 14.18 6.57
C PRO A 95 -3.37 13.49 6.57
N LEU A 96 -3.46 12.28 6.05
CA LEU A 96 -4.70 11.51 5.93
C LEU A 96 -5.02 10.72 7.20
N THR A 97 -4.03 10.44 8.04
CA THR A 97 -4.19 9.65 9.26
C THR A 97 -3.75 10.41 10.50
N VAL A 98 -4.35 10.08 11.65
CA VAL A 98 -3.90 10.56 12.96
C VAL A 98 -2.82 9.67 13.59
N ARG A 99 -2.51 8.52 12.98
CA ARG A 99 -1.59 7.52 13.56
C ARG A 99 -0.13 7.71 13.16
N GLY A 100 0.12 8.31 11.99
CA GLY A 100 1.46 8.47 11.44
C GLY A 100 1.98 7.19 10.76
N PRO A 101 3.30 6.93 10.77
CA PRO A 101 3.95 5.90 9.96
C PRO A 101 3.46 4.47 10.21
N ASP A 102 2.98 4.17 11.43
CA ASP A 102 2.51 2.84 11.79
C ASP A 102 1.24 2.43 11.02
N TRP A 103 0.48 3.40 10.50
CA TRP A 103 -0.73 3.19 9.70
C TRP A 103 -0.42 2.40 8.42
N PHE A 104 0.74 2.65 7.83
CA PHE A 104 1.18 2.01 6.58
C PHE A 104 1.59 0.55 6.74
N THR A 105 1.56 0.02 7.96
CA THR A 105 1.89 -1.37 8.26
C THR A 105 0.66 -2.21 8.61
N ASP A 106 -0.54 -1.62 8.56
CA ASP A 106 -1.80 -2.33 8.87
C ASP A 106 -2.01 -3.55 7.97
N GLY A 107 -1.71 -3.46 6.68
CA GLY A 107 -1.83 -4.61 5.78
C GLY A 107 -0.97 -5.80 6.20
N PHE A 108 0.21 -5.56 6.79
CA PHE A 108 1.07 -6.62 7.33
C PHE A 108 0.49 -7.21 8.62
N ARG A 109 -0.04 -6.36 9.50
CA ARG A 109 -0.53 -6.79 10.83
C ARG A 109 -1.91 -7.45 10.78
N LEU A 110 -2.76 -7.02 9.85
CA LEU A 110 -4.18 -7.39 9.80
C LEU A 110 -4.50 -8.38 8.69
N GLY A 111 -3.70 -8.44 7.62
CA GLY A 111 -3.89 -9.37 6.53
C GLY A 111 -3.12 -10.66 6.73
N SER A 112 -3.79 -11.81 6.62
CA SER A 112 -3.12 -13.12 6.70
C SER A 112 -2.09 -13.36 5.58
N GLY A 113 -2.21 -12.64 4.46
CA GLY A 113 -1.26 -12.63 3.35
C GLY A 113 -0.12 -11.62 3.51
N GLY A 114 -0.09 -10.80 4.57
CA GLY A 114 1.02 -9.91 4.89
C GLY A 114 2.25 -10.69 5.34
N ALA A 115 2.98 -11.28 4.38
CA ALA A 115 4.05 -12.23 4.66
C ALA A 115 5.30 -11.54 5.21
N ASP A 116 5.63 -10.38 4.67
CA ASP A 116 6.86 -9.65 4.99
C ASP A 116 6.59 -8.15 5.12
N LEU A 117 7.36 -7.51 6.00
CA LEU A 117 7.39 -6.06 6.16
C LEU A 117 8.82 -5.55 5.99
N LEU A 118 9.01 -4.63 5.05
CA LEU A 118 10.24 -3.85 4.89
C LEU A 118 9.99 -2.42 5.35
N THR A 119 10.70 -1.99 6.39
CA THR A 119 10.69 -0.59 6.83
C THR A 119 11.93 0.13 6.32
N LEU A 120 11.73 1.22 5.60
CA LEU A 120 12.81 2.11 5.15
C LEU A 120 13.01 3.22 6.17
N PHE A 121 14.11 3.16 6.91
CA PHE A 121 14.46 4.15 7.93
C PHE A 121 14.83 5.50 7.31
N GLY A 122 14.29 6.59 7.84
CA GLY A 122 14.42 7.95 7.31
C GLY A 122 13.54 8.24 6.09
N ALA A 123 12.72 7.29 5.62
CA ALA A 123 11.95 7.46 4.40
C ALA A 123 10.54 8.02 4.68
N GLU A 124 10.15 9.01 3.89
CA GLU A 124 8.81 9.59 3.91
C GLU A 124 7.87 8.87 2.92
N HIS A 125 6.68 9.43 2.67
CA HIS A 125 5.67 8.83 1.78
C HIS A 125 6.17 8.48 0.37
N GLY A 126 7.16 9.21 -0.13
CA GLY A 126 7.77 8.95 -1.43
C GLY A 126 8.81 7.84 -1.45
N LEU A 127 9.12 7.24 -0.29
CA LEU A 127 10.14 6.19 -0.10
C LEU A 127 11.54 6.55 -0.65
N GLY A 128 11.84 7.85 -0.74
CA GLY A 128 13.13 8.35 -1.25
C GLY A 128 13.30 8.31 -2.77
N GLY A 129 12.23 8.19 -3.57
CA GLY A 129 12.36 8.28 -5.03
C GLY A 129 11.26 7.68 -5.90
N VAL A 130 10.18 7.14 -5.32
CA VAL A 130 9.08 6.53 -6.11
C VAL A 130 8.38 7.55 -7.03
N GLN A 131 8.47 8.85 -6.73
CA GLN A 131 7.99 9.94 -7.61
C GLN A 131 9.09 10.57 -8.49
N GLY A 132 10.30 9.99 -8.50
CA GLY A 132 11.48 10.49 -9.23
C GLY A 132 12.42 11.31 -8.36
N ALA A 133 13.73 11.18 -8.59
CA ALA A 133 14.80 11.83 -7.82
C ALA A 133 14.85 13.36 -7.92
N HIS A 134 13.95 13.99 -8.68
CA HIS A 134 13.93 15.43 -8.94
C HIS A 134 12.56 16.09 -8.69
N ASP A 135 11.63 15.43 -7.99
CA ASP A 135 10.38 16.06 -7.58
C ASP A 135 10.66 17.11 -6.49
N THR A 136 10.34 18.38 -6.74
CA THR A 136 10.54 19.48 -5.78
C THR A 136 9.67 19.40 -4.52
N ARG A 137 8.84 18.36 -4.39
CA ARG A 137 8.05 18.04 -3.18
C ARG A 137 8.70 16.97 -2.30
N THR A 138 9.80 16.37 -2.75
CA THR A 138 10.67 15.52 -1.92
C THR A 138 11.80 16.37 -1.35
N THR A 139 11.91 16.47 -0.02
CA THR A 139 13.10 16.96 0.66
C THR A 139 14.17 15.88 0.84
N ASP A 140 13.97 14.69 0.24
CA ASP A 140 14.85 13.53 0.34
C ASP A 140 15.64 13.35 -0.96
N GLU A 141 16.93 13.75 -0.92
CA GLU A 141 17.86 13.72 -2.06
C GLU A 141 18.78 12.47 -2.04
N SER A 142 18.49 11.45 -1.23
CA SER A 142 19.42 10.31 -1.04
C SER A 142 19.47 9.36 -2.24
N ALA A 143 20.60 9.36 -2.94
CA ALA A 143 20.85 8.52 -4.12
C ALA A 143 20.76 6.99 -3.84
N GLU A 144 21.08 6.53 -2.62
CA GLU A 144 20.99 5.11 -2.26
C GLU A 144 19.54 4.62 -2.17
N ARG A 145 18.58 5.50 -1.79
CA ARG A 145 17.16 5.14 -1.70
C ARG A 145 16.47 5.13 -3.06
N VAL A 146 16.87 6.03 -3.96
CA VAL A 146 16.39 6.03 -5.35
C VAL A 146 16.77 4.72 -6.06
N ALA A 147 17.97 4.19 -5.79
CA ALA A 147 18.41 2.94 -6.41
C ALA A 147 17.51 1.75 -6.03
N LEU A 148 17.06 1.67 -4.77
CA LEU A 148 16.16 0.61 -4.28
C LEU A 148 14.79 0.59 -4.94
N SER A 149 14.30 1.73 -5.46
CA SER A 149 13.00 1.82 -6.16
C SER A 149 13.10 1.75 -7.69
N SER A 150 14.32 1.65 -8.25
CA SER A 150 14.59 1.85 -9.68
C SER A 150 15.18 0.62 -10.39
N GLU A 151 15.32 -0.52 -9.71
CA GLU A 151 15.76 -1.80 -10.30
C GLU A 151 14.60 -2.76 -10.61
#